data_AF-H9M5U9-F1
#
_entry.id   AF-H9M5U9-F1
#
_cell.length_a   1.000
_cell.length_b   1.000
_cell.length_c   1.000
_cell.angle_alpha   90.00
_cell.angle_beta   90.00
_cell.angle_gamma   90.00
#
_symmetry.space_group_name_H-M   'P 1'
#
loop_
_entity.id
_entity.type
_entity.pdbx_description
1 polymer ?
#
loop_
_entity_poly.entity_id
_entity_poly.type
_entity_poly.pdbx_seq_one_letter_code
_entity_poly.pdbx_strand_id
1 'polypeptide(L)'
;MSYFCGGAMFSCFIFFLTAFLSFLGVVVSKRLSYKDREKMTSFECGFDPISNSRKSFSVRFFLLSIIFLIFDIELILVIPIIYSVSVSSVLSVGLCIMFLVVLLGGLFHEMNEGSLDWTPVKAGSISS
;
A
#
# COMPACT_ATOMS: atom_id res chain seq x y z
N MET A 1 20.62 7.23 -21.81
CA MET A 1 21.63 6.44 -21.05
C MET A 1 22.21 7.21 -19.86
N SER A 2 22.50 8.51 -20.01
CA SER A 2 22.97 9.40 -18.92
C SER A 2 21.99 9.53 -17.74
N TYR A 3 20.68 9.68 -17.99
CA TYR A 3 19.67 9.81 -16.93
C TYR A 3 19.51 8.53 -16.07
N PHE A 4 19.59 7.37 -16.71
CA PHE A 4 19.52 6.07 -16.02
C PHE A 4 20.74 5.86 -15.11
N CYS A 5 21.94 6.21 -15.61
CA CYS A 5 23.17 6.16 -14.82
C CYS A 5 23.13 7.16 -13.65
N GLY A 6 22.64 8.38 -13.87
CA GLY A 6 22.45 9.39 -12.82
C GLY A 6 21.50 8.93 -11.71
N GLY A 7 20.36 8.33 -12.09
CA GLY A 7 19.40 7.76 -11.13
C GLY A 7 20.00 6.62 -10.30
N ALA A 8 20.77 5.73 -10.93
CA ALA A 8 21.45 4.65 -10.23
C ALA A 8 22.45 5.19 -9.20
N MET A 9 23.29 6.17 -9.57
CA MET A 9 24.24 6.80 -8.64
C MET A 9 23.55 7.45 -7.44
N PHE A 10 22.42 8.13 -7.65
CA PHE A 10 21.65 8.74 -6.58
C PHE A 10 21.06 7.70 -5.61
N SER A 11 20.52 6.59 -6.14
CA SER A 11 20.01 5.50 -5.30
C SER A 11 21.10 4.84 -4.45
N CYS A 12 22.29 4.61 -5.01
CA CYS A 12 23.44 4.11 -4.26
C CYS A 12 23.84 5.07 -3.15
N PHE A 13 23.89 6.38 -3.43
CA PHE A 13 24.22 7.38 -2.43
C PHE A 13 23.23 7.36 -1.25
N ILE A 14 21.93 7.30 -1.51
CA ILE A 14 20.91 7.20 -0.45
C ILE A 14 21.12 5.94 0.38
N PHE A 15 21.36 4.79 -0.26
CA PHE A 15 21.60 3.53 0.43
C PHE A 15 22.83 3.59 1.35
N PHE A 16 23.94 4.17 0.86
CA PHE A 16 25.13 4.36 1.68
C PHE A 16 24.88 5.31 2.85
N LEU A 17 24.13 6.40 2.64
CA LEU A 17 23.80 7.35 3.69
C LEU A 17 22.95 6.71 4.79
N THR A 18 21.90 5.96 4.43
CA THR A 18 21.03 5.28 5.40
C THR A 18 21.78 4.18 6.14
N ALA A 19 22.62 3.41 5.45
CA ALA A 19 23.49 2.41 6.08
C ALA A 19 24.47 3.07 7.08
N PHE A 20 25.11 4.18 6.70
CA PHE A 20 26.02 4.92 7.57
C PHE A 20 25.32 5.48 8.81
N LEU A 21 24.14 6.10 8.65
CA LEU A 21 23.35 6.62 9.76
C LEU A 21 22.90 5.48 10.70
N SER A 22 22.48 4.34 10.15
CA SER A 22 22.10 3.17 10.96
C SER A 22 23.31 2.61 11.73
N PHE A 23 24.50 2.58 11.12
CA PHE A 23 25.73 2.15 11.76
C PHE A 23 26.12 3.08 12.93
N LEU A 24 26.08 4.40 12.71
CA LEU A 24 26.29 5.38 13.78
C LEU A 24 25.26 5.19 14.90
N GLY A 25 23.98 4.98 14.55
CA GLY A 25 22.92 4.71 15.52
C GLY A 25 23.21 3.48 16.39
N VAL A 26 23.71 2.39 15.80
CA VAL A 26 24.10 1.18 16.54
C VAL A 26 25.33 1.41 17.41
N VAL A 27 26.35 2.14 16.92
CA VAL A 27 27.57 2.44 17.70
C VAL A 27 27.24 3.31 18.91
N VAL A 28 26.42 4.35 18.73
CA VAL A 28 25.94 5.22 19.81
C VAL A 28 25.04 4.44 20.77
N SER A 29 24.08 3.65 20.25
CA SER A 29 23.17 2.85 21.07
C SER A 29 23.92 1.81 21.92
N LYS A 30 24.93 1.13 21.38
CA LYS A 30 25.76 0.18 22.14
C LYS A 30 26.57 0.84 23.25
N ARG A 31 26.92 2.13 23.11
CA ARG A 31 27.61 2.90 24.16
C ARG A 31 26.66 3.33 25.28
N LEU A 32 25.39 3.59 24.97
CA LEU A 32 24.38 4.03 25.95
C LEU A 32 23.56 2.87 26.58
N SER A 33 23.40 1.76 25.89
CA SER A 33 22.53 0.65 26.28
C SER A 33 23.27 -0.36 27.17
N TYR A 34 23.51 0.03 28.43
CA TYR A 34 23.78 -0.93 29.49
C TYR A 34 22.45 -1.65 29.78
N LYS A 35 22.37 -2.93 29.39
CA LYS A 35 21.21 -3.85 29.39
C LYS A 35 20.19 -3.68 30.52
N ASP A 36 19.25 -2.74 30.39
CA ASP A 36 18.01 -2.75 31.17
C ASP A 36 16.98 -3.66 30.47
N ARG A 37 16.77 -4.85 31.02
CA ARG A 37 15.84 -5.88 30.47
C ARG A 37 14.41 -5.36 30.31
N GLU A 38 13.99 -4.44 31.17
CA GLU A 38 12.67 -3.78 31.15
C GLU A 38 12.48 -2.82 29.97
N LYS A 39 13.56 -2.32 29.33
CA LYS A 39 13.47 -1.54 28.08
C LYS A 39 13.34 -2.41 26.83
N MET A 40 13.67 -3.70 26.95
CA MET A 40 13.59 -4.65 25.84
C MET A 40 12.26 -5.44 25.82
N THR A 41 11.40 -5.23 26.82
CA THR A 41 10.03 -5.74 26.81
C THR A 41 9.13 -4.79 26.02
N SER A 42 8.21 -5.33 25.23
CA SER A 42 7.17 -4.53 24.59
C SER A 42 6.42 -3.71 25.65
N PHE A 43 6.23 -2.41 25.41
CA PHE A 43 5.43 -1.54 26.26
C PHE A 43 3.94 -1.90 26.11
N GLU A 44 3.53 -3.01 26.70
CA GLU A 44 2.13 -3.41 26.76
C GLU A 44 1.81 -3.86 28.18
N CYS A 45 0.93 -3.11 28.83
CA CYS A 45 0.08 -3.64 29.89
C CYS A 45 -0.68 -4.86 29.35
N GLY A 46 -0.14 -6.06 29.54
CA GLY A 46 -0.90 -7.32 29.49
C GLY A 46 -1.20 -7.92 28.11
N PHE A 47 -0.60 -7.45 27.02
CA PHE A 47 -0.62 -8.18 25.75
C PHE A 47 0.75 -8.82 25.50
N ASP A 48 0.76 -10.15 25.37
CA ASP A 48 1.96 -10.86 24.92
C ASP A 48 2.23 -10.52 23.44
N PRO A 49 3.49 -10.31 23.03
CA PRO A 49 3.84 -10.09 21.64
C PRO A 49 3.50 -11.35 20.84
N ILE A 50 2.29 -11.35 20.25
CA ILE A 50 1.74 -12.28 19.27
C ILE A 50 2.11 -13.75 19.56
N SER A 51 1.40 -14.37 20.50
CA SER A 51 1.52 -15.81 20.79
C SER A 51 0.79 -16.73 19.78
N ASN A 52 0.25 -16.20 18.68
CA ASN A 52 -0.37 -17.04 17.64
C ASN A 52 -0.26 -16.43 16.24
N SER A 53 0.55 -17.05 15.38
CA SER A 53 0.73 -16.67 13.96
C SER A 53 -0.50 -16.90 13.08
N ARG A 54 -1.58 -17.45 13.65
CA ARG A 54 -2.84 -17.83 12.99
C ARG A 54 -4.02 -16.92 13.35
N LYS A 55 -3.78 -15.68 13.75
CA LYS A 55 -4.86 -14.69 13.73
C LYS A 55 -5.16 -14.35 12.27
N SER A 56 -6.39 -14.60 11.83
CA SER A 56 -6.84 -14.23 10.50
C SER A 56 -6.60 -12.74 10.30
N PHE A 57 -5.78 -12.42 9.31
CA PHE A 57 -5.67 -11.07 8.80
C PHE A 57 -7.06 -10.60 8.34
N SER A 58 -7.33 -9.30 8.45
CA SER A 58 -8.64 -8.78 8.05
C SER A 58 -8.78 -8.89 6.52
N VAL A 59 -9.86 -9.52 6.06
CA VAL A 59 -10.18 -9.67 4.62
C VAL A 59 -10.28 -8.29 3.92
N ARG A 60 -10.55 -7.24 4.69
CA ARG A 60 -10.64 -5.86 4.21
C ARG A 60 -9.32 -5.33 3.65
N PHE A 61 -8.21 -5.59 4.33
CA PHE A 61 -6.89 -5.19 3.82
C PHE A 61 -6.51 -5.95 2.54
N PHE A 62 -6.99 -7.18 2.39
CA PHE A 62 -6.83 -7.95 1.17
C PHE A 62 -7.67 -7.39 0.02
N LEU A 63 -8.93 -7.05 0.26
CA LEU A 63 -9.81 -6.38 -0.73
C LEU A 63 -9.22 -5.05 -1.21
N LEU A 64 -8.71 -4.22 -0.29
CA LEU A 64 -8.01 -2.98 -0.63
C LEU A 64 -6.79 -3.22 -1.53
N SER A 65 -6.05 -4.32 -1.30
CA SER A 65 -4.88 -4.67 -2.12
C SER A 65 -5.28 -5.07 -3.54
N ILE A 66 -6.39 -5.81 -3.71
CA ILE A 66 -6.93 -6.17 -5.02
C ILE A 66 -7.46 -4.93 -5.75
N ILE A 67 -8.21 -4.07 -5.07
CA ILE A 67 -8.75 -2.84 -5.65
C ILE A 67 -7.60 -1.93 -6.09
N PHE A 68 -6.56 -1.76 -5.26
CA PHE A 68 -5.36 -1.02 -5.62
C PHE A 68 -4.65 -1.60 -6.85
N LEU A 69 -4.50 -2.93 -6.91
CA LEU A 69 -3.89 -3.60 -8.06
C LEU A 69 -4.67 -3.34 -9.36
N ILE A 70 -6.00 -3.38 -9.31
CA ILE A 70 -6.86 -3.13 -10.47
C ILE A 70 -6.71 -1.67 -10.92
N PHE A 71 -6.72 -0.71 -10.00
CA PHE A 71 -6.53 0.71 -10.33
C PHE A 71 -5.12 1.02 -10.88
N ASP A 72 -4.09 0.33 -10.40
CA ASP A 72 -2.73 0.49 -10.92
C ASP A 72 -2.64 -0.03 -12.37
N ILE A 73 -3.31 -1.14 -12.67
CA ILE A 73 -3.44 -1.68 -14.05
C ILE A 73 -4.31 -0.77 -14.93
N GLU A 74 -5.34 -0.12 -14.40
CA GLU A 74 -6.12 0.86 -15.15
C GLU A 74 -5.22 2.04 -15.55
N LEU A 75 -4.42 2.56 -14.62
CA LEU A 75 -3.58 3.71 -14.84
C LEU A 75 -2.49 3.44 -15.90
N ILE A 76 -1.85 2.26 -15.87
CA ILE A 76 -0.84 1.90 -16.87
C ILE A 76 -1.43 1.81 -18.29
N LEU A 77 -2.72 1.45 -18.43
CA LEU A 77 -3.41 1.39 -19.73
C LEU A 77 -3.87 2.78 -20.22
N VAL A 78 -4.25 3.67 -19.30
CA VAL A 78 -4.71 5.03 -19.64
C VAL A 78 -3.57 5.94 -20.09
N ILE A 79 -2.40 5.87 -19.45
CA ILE A 79 -1.23 6.70 -19.77
C ILE A 79 -0.87 6.73 -21.28
N PRO A 80 -0.66 5.58 -21.97
CA PRO A 80 -0.28 5.59 -23.38
C PRO A 80 -1.38 6.16 -24.28
N ILE A 81 -2.65 6.03 -23.88
CA ILE A 81 -3.78 6.59 -24.60
C ILE A 81 -3.76 8.12 -24.47
N ILE A 82 -3.53 8.66 -23.26
CA ILE A 82 -3.37 10.12 -23.04
C ILE A 82 -2.27 10.70 -23.94
N TYR A 83 -1.11 10.02 -24.01
CA TYR A 83 -0.01 10.48 -24.85
C TYR A 83 -0.28 10.37 -26.35
N SER A 84 -1.18 9.47 -26.78
CA SER A 84 -1.51 9.25 -28.19
C SER A 84 -2.81 9.90 -28.65
N VAL A 85 -3.53 10.65 -27.78
CA VAL A 85 -4.83 11.27 -28.12
C VAL A 85 -4.77 12.11 -29.39
N SER A 86 -3.68 12.84 -29.61
CA SER A 86 -3.50 13.72 -30.78
C SER A 86 -3.42 12.98 -32.12
N VAL A 87 -3.06 11.69 -32.11
CA VAL A 87 -2.89 10.84 -33.31
C VAL A 87 -3.97 9.75 -33.38
N SER A 88 -4.70 9.53 -32.29
CA SER A 88 -5.69 8.47 -32.16
C SER A 88 -7.01 8.83 -32.87
N SER A 89 -7.71 7.80 -33.36
CA SER A 89 -9.06 7.96 -33.92
C SER A 89 -10.09 8.27 -32.83
N VAL A 90 -11.18 8.94 -33.20
CA VAL A 90 -12.33 9.18 -32.30
C VAL A 90 -12.89 7.85 -31.75
N LEU A 91 -12.85 6.79 -32.57
CA LEU A 91 -13.31 5.46 -32.18
C LEU A 91 -12.46 4.84 -31.06
N SER A 92 -11.12 4.95 -31.15
CA SER A 92 -10.21 4.45 -30.11
C SER A 92 -10.38 5.18 -28.78
N VAL A 93 -10.61 6.49 -28.82
CA VAL A 93 -10.90 7.27 -27.61
C VAL A 93 -12.25 6.84 -27.02
N GLY A 94 -13.28 6.62 -27.86
CA GLY A 94 -14.58 6.14 -27.42
C GLY A 94 -14.55 4.77 -26.74
N LEU A 95 -13.76 3.82 -27.26
CA LEU A 95 -13.56 2.51 -26.64
C LEU A 95 -12.84 2.62 -25.29
N CYS A 96 -11.86 3.50 -25.16
CA CYS A 96 -11.18 3.75 -23.89
C CYS A 96 -12.15 4.32 -22.84
N ILE A 97 -12.97 5.28 -23.21
CA ILE A 97 -13.97 5.87 -22.30
C ILE A 97 -14.98 4.81 -21.88
N MET A 98 -15.45 3.97 -22.80
CA MET A 98 -16.37 2.87 -22.49
C MET A 98 -15.73 1.86 -21.51
N PHE A 99 -14.46 1.52 -21.71
CA PHE A 99 -13.70 0.67 -20.79
C PHE A 99 -13.60 1.28 -19.38
N LEU A 100 -13.30 2.58 -19.28
CA LEU A 100 -13.24 3.29 -17.99
C LEU A 100 -14.60 3.32 -17.29
N VAL A 101 -15.70 3.52 -18.01
CA VAL A 101 -17.05 3.52 -17.43
C VAL A 101 -17.40 2.17 -16.84
N VAL A 102 -17.02 1.06 -17.49
CA VAL A 102 -17.27 -0.29 -16.97
C VAL A 102 -16.48 -0.54 -15.68
N LEU A 103 -15.20 -0.13 -15.63
CA LEU A 103 -14.37 -0.29 -14.43
C LEU A 103 -14.84 0.58 -13.26
N LEU A 104 -15.19 1.84 -13.53
CA LEU A 104 -15.79 2.74 -12.53
C LEU A 104 -17.11 2.17 -12.00
N GLY A 105 -17.96 1.62 -12.88
CA GLY A 105 -19.20 0.95 -12.49
C GLY A 105 -18.96 -0.23 -11.54
N GLY A 106 -17.93 -1.04 -11.81
CA GLY A 106 -17.52 -2.14 -10.94
C GLY A 106 -17.05 -1.66 -9.56
N LEU A 107 -16.30 -0.55 -9.50
CA LEU A 107 -15.91 0.06 -8.23
C LEU A 107 -17.11 0.58 -7.43
N PHE A 108 -18.03 1.28 -8.11
CA PHE A 108 -19.24 1.80 -7.46
C PHE A 108 -20.11 0.67 -6.90
N HIS A 109 -20.19 -0.46 -7.60
CA HIS A 109 -20.87 -1.65 -7.11
C HIS A 109 -20.23 -2.18 -5.81
N GLU A 110 -18.90 -2.35 -5.81
CA GLU A 110 -18.16 -2.82 -4.62
C GLU A 110 -18.31 -1.87 -3.42
N MET A 111 -18.37 -0.56 -3.67
CA MET A 111 -18.59 0.45 -2.63
C MET A 111 -20.01 0.38 -2.05
N ASN A 112 -21.00 0.06 -2.87
CA ASN A 112 -22.39 -0.08 -2.42
C ASN A 112 -22.62 -1.36 -1.60
N GLU A 113 -21.84 -2.42 -1.84
CA GLU A 113 -21.85 -3.65 -1.03
C GLU A 113 -21.26 -3.47 0.38
N GLY A 114 -20.66 -2.32 0.68
CA GLY A 114 -20.14 -2.00 2.02
C GLY A 114 -18.96 -2.87 2.45
N SER A 115 -18.31 -3.59 1.53
CA SER A 115 -17.15 -4.45 1.82
C SER A 115 -15.95 -3.67 2.38
N LEU A 116 -15.96 -2.35 2.16
CA LEU A 116 -14.96 -1.37 2.58
C LEU A 116 -15.31 -0.62 3.87
N ASP A 117 -16.49 -0.84 4.46
CA ASP A 117 -16.90 -0.11 5.65
C ASP A 117 -16.14 -0.57 6.91
N TRP A 118 -15.61 0.44 7.61
CA TRP A 118 -14.80 0.25 8.81
C TRP A 118 -15.63 0.14 10.09
N THR A 119 -16.93 0.43 10.00
CA THR A 119 -17.83 0.26 11.12
C THR A 119 -18.17 -1.23 11.26
N PRO A 120 -17.98 -1.83 12.44
CA PRO A 120 -18.59 -3.12 12.69
C PRO A 120 -20.10 -2.92 12.54
N VAL A 121 -20.74 -3.70 11.67
CA VAL A 121 -22.19 -3.91 11.76
C VAL A 121 -22.46 -4.21 13.22
N LYS A 122 -23.30 -3.40 13.88
CA LYS A 122 -23.79 -3.72 15.22
C LYS A 122 -24.51 -5.05 15.07
N ALA A 123 -23.84 -6.14 15.44
CA ALA A 123 -24.46 -7.43 15.67
C ALA A 123 -25.35 -7.25 16.92
N GLY A 124 -26.54 -6.69 16.71
CA GLY A 124 -27.43 -6.26 17.78
C GLY A 124 -28.75 -5.66 17.31
N SER A 125 -29.19 -5.94 16.08
CA SER A 125 -30.54 -5.60 15.64
C SER A 125 -31.17 -6.67 14.76
N ILE A 126 -30.88 -7.95 15.03
CA ILE A 126 -31.75 -9.05 14.61
C ILE A 126 -32.20 -9.75 15.90
N SER A 127 -33.53 -9.81 16.03
CA SER A 127 -34.39 -10.34 17.10
C SER A 127 -34.52 -9.51 18.39
N SER A 128 -35.67 -8.79 18.44
CA SER A 128 -36.67 -8.79 19.53
C SER A 128 -36.19 -8.97 20.97
#